data_AF-A0A9D9PNY7-F1
#
_entry.id   AF-A0A9D9PNY7-F1
#
_cell.length_a   1.000
_cell.length_b   1.000
_cell.length_c   1.000
_cell.angle_alpha   90.00
_cell.angle_beta   90.00
_cell.angle_gamma   90.00
#
_symmetry.space_group_name_H-M   'P 1'
#
loop_
_entity.id
_entity.type
_entity.pdbx_description
1 polymer ?
#
loop_
_entity_poly.entity_id
_entity_poly.type
_entity_poly.pdbx_seq_one_letter_code
_entity_poly.pdbx_strand_id
1 'polypeptide(L)'
;MYIGLSEAVRGASHVETDTVCQDYAAYKTTDTYAVAAVADGHGSKKHFRSDFGSKAGVEVAIKAVDEFCSDPEEFKRKFQDDPDHLITKIQKFIIKNWYDVVNEHYRNN
;
A
#
# COMPACT_ATOMS: atom_id res chain seq x y z
N MET A 1 21.96 6.74 1.80
CA MET A 1 20.88 6.79 0.80
C MET A 1 20.50 5.37 0.41
N TYR A 2 19.26 4.97 0.64
CA TYR A 2 18.77 3.65 0.25
C TYR A 2 18.45 3.61 -1.26
N ILE A 3 18.74 2.48 -1.90
CA ILE A 3 18.32 2.20 -3.27
C ILE A 3 17.09 1.29 -3.17
N GLY A 4 16.02 1.63 -3.87
CA GLY A 4 14.82 0.80 -3.95
C GLY A 4 14.58 0.29 -5.37
N LEU A 5 13.88 -0.84 -5.46
CA LEU A 5 13.44 -1.46 -6.71
C LEU A 5 12.05 -2.04 -6.47
N SER A 6 11.14 -1.86 -7.42
CA SER A 6 9.82 -2.51 -7.43
C SER A 6 9.42 -2.81 -8.86
N GLU A 7 8.84 -3.99 -9.07
CA GLU A 7 8.31 -4.44 -10.36
C GLU A 7 6.98 -5.17 -10.10
N ALA A 8 5.99 -4.97 -10.95
CA ALA A 8 4.74 -5.73 -10.96
C ALA A 8 4.55 -6.34 -12.35
N VAL A 9 4.45 -7.67 -12.41
CA VAL A 9 4.45 -8.41 -13.68
C VAL A 9 3.11 -9.13 -13.85
N ARG A 10 2.56 -9.05 -15.06
CA ARG A 10 1.33 -9.78 -15.42
C ARG A 10 1.60 -11.27 -15.49
N GLY A 11 0.86 -12.07 -14.71
CA GLY A 11 0.95 -13.53 -14.74
C GLY A 11 0.49 -14.15 -16.08
N ALA A 12 0.98 -15.35 -16.39
CA ALA A 12 0.69 -16.03 -17.66
C ALA A 12 -0.82 -16.23 -17.89
N SER A 13 -1.57 -16.63 -16.87
CA SER A 13 -3.04 -16.78 -16.95
C SER A 13 -3.76 -15.47 -17.24
N HIS A 14 -3.26 -14.34 -16.73
CA HIS A 14 -3.79 -13.01 -17.00
C HIS A 14 -3.53 -12.61 -18.45
N VAL A 15 -2.37 -12.99 -19.01
CA VAL A 15 -2.07 -12.79 -20.44
C VAL A 15 -3.01 -13.63 -21.31
N GLU A 16 -3.19 -14.91 -21.00
CA GLU A 16 -4.07 -15.82 -21.75
C GLU A 16 -5.54 -15.38 -21.78
N THR A 17 -6.00 -14.73 -20.71
CA THR A 17 -7.41 -14.33 -20.54
C THR A 17 -7.70 -12.86 -20.84
N ASP A 18 -6.70 -12.15 -21.35
CA ASP A 18 -6.70 -10.70 -21.50
C ASP A 18 -7.08 -9.88 -20.23
N THR A 19 -6.75 -10.41 -19.05
CA THR A 19 -6.97 -9.73 -17.75
C THR A 19 -5.77 -8.84 -17.41
N VAL A 20 -5.99 -7.60 -16.96
CA VAL A 20 -4.91 -6.69 -16.52
C VAL A 20 -4.07 -7.28 -15.38
N CYS A 21 -2.84 -6.78 -15.19
CA CYS A 21 -2.12 -7.07 -13.94
C CYS A 21 -2.88 -6.41 -12.78
N GLN A 22 -3.21 -7.18 -11.76
CA GLN A 22 -3.95 -6.68 -10.59
C GLN A 22 -3.04 -6.55 -9.36
N ASP A 23 -1.76 -6.89 -9.51
CA ASP A 23 -0.76 -6.68 -8.48
C ASP A 23 -0.19 -5.27 -8.61
N TYR A 24 0.20 -4.70 -7.49
CA TYR A 24 0.93 -3.44 -7.47
C TYR A 24 2.04 -3.48 -6.44
N ALA A 25 3.16 -2.83 -6.77
CA ALA A 25 4.32 -2.72 -5.91
C ALA A 25 4.91 -1.33 -6.07
N ALA A 26 5.32 -0.72 -4.95
CA ALA A 26 6.04 0.54 -4.96
C ALA A 26 6.93 0.64 -3.72
N TYR A 27 7.87 1.58 -3.78
CA TYR A 27 8.73 1.90 -2.65
C TYR A 27 8.92 3.41 -2.52
N LYS A 28 9.35 3.85 -1.34
CA LYS A 28 9.84 5.20 -1.08
C LYS A 28 11.10 5.10 -0.22
N THR A 29 12.13 5.84 -0.60
CA THR A 29 13.36 5.98 0.18
C THR A 29 13.52 7.43 0.62
N THR A 30 13.99 7.64 1.85
CA THR A 30 14.35 8.94 2.40
C THR A 30 15.72 8.84 3.06
N ASP A 31 16.20 9.94 3.65
CA ASP A 31 17.43 9.94 4.44
C ASP A 31 17.28 9.22 5.78
N THR A 32 16.05 9.09 6.28
CA THR A 32 15.76 8.60 7.63
C THR A 32 15.05 7.24 7.66
N TYR A 33 14.31 6.90 6.60
CA TYR A 33 13.59 5.62 6.50
C TYR A 33 13.48 5.14 5.06
N ALA A 34 13.08 3.88 4.90
CA ALA A 34 12.67 3.31 3.63
C ALA A 34 11.43 2.45 3.83
N VAL A 35 10.55 2.42 2.83
CA VAL A 35 9.34 1.60 2.81
C VAL A 35 9.20 0.96 1.44
N ALA A 36 8.84 -0.31 1.42
CA ALA A 36 8.35 -1.00 0.24
C ALA A 36 7.00 -1.63 0.59
N ALA A 37 6.05 -1.56 -0.34
CA ALA A 37 4.72 -2.11 -0.17
C ALA A 37 4.30 -2.85 -1.43
N VAL A 38 3.61 -3.96 -1.23
CA VAL A 38 3.07 -4.82 -2.30
C VAL A 38 1.63 -5.18 -1.95
N ALA A 39 0.78 -5.27 -2.97
CA ALA A 39 -0.58 -5.77 -2.83
C ALA A 39 -0.92 -6.65 -4.03
N ASP A 40 -1.43 -7.84 -3.74
CA ASP A 40 -1.98 -8.78 -4.71
C ASP A 40 -3.48 -8.49 -4.86
N GLY A 41 -3.89 -8.18 -6.10
CA GLY A 41 -5.29 -7.94 -6.43
C GLY A 41 -5.96 -9.24 -6.90
N HIS A 42 -7.24 -9.40 -6.55
CA HIS A 42 -7.98 -10.61 -6.83
C HIS A 42 -8.30 -10.81 -8.33
N GLY A 43 -7.64 -11.80 -8.94
CA GLY A 43 -7.72 -12.26 -10.35
C GLY A 43 -9.08 -12.58 -10.97
N SER A 44 -10.19 -12.52 -10.22
CA SER A 44 -11.48 -13.04 -10.71
C SER A 44 -12.33 -11.94 -11.37
N LYS A 45 -13.08 -12.32 -12.42
CA LYS A 45 -13.98 -11.43 -13.18
C LYS A 45 -15.00 -10.67 -12.33
N LYS A 46 -15.27 -11.11 -11.10
CA LYS A 46 -16.15 -10.43 -10.15
C LYS A 46 -15.50 -9.20 -9.49
N HIS A 47 -14.18 -9.07 -9.56
CA HIS A 47 -13.40 -7.99 -8.95
C HIS A 47 -12.71 -7.15 -10.03
N PHE A 48 -13.51 -6.58 -10.93
CA PHE A 48 -13.07 -5.79 -12.09
C PHE A 48 -12.31 -4.49 -11.76
N ARG A 49 -12.21 -4.12 -10.47
CA ARG A 49 -11.45 -2.96 -9.97
C ARG A 49 -10.29 -3.35 -9.06
N SER A 50 -9.88 -4.62 -9.09
CA SER A 50 -8.86 -5.08 -8.15
C SER A 50 -7.46 -4.53 -8.43
N ASP A 51 -7.18 -4.12 -9.67
CA ASP A 51 -5.99 -3.35 -10.07
C ASP A 51 -5.96 -1.97 -9.40
N PHE A 52 -7.11 -1.27 -9.35
CA PHE A 52 -7.22 -0.01 -8.62
C PHE A 52 -7.10 -0.25 -7.11
N GLY A 53 -7.77 -1.28 -6.59
CA GLY A 53 -7.77 -1.61 -5.17
C GLY A 53 -6.38 -1.93 -4.63
N SER A 54 -5.58 -2.71 -5.37
CA SER A 54 -4.20 -3.05 -4.99
C SER A 54 -3.29 -1.82 -5.05
N LYS A 55 -3.39 -1.01 -6.11
CA LYS A 55 -2.66 0.25 -6.24
C LYS A 55 -2.97 1.20 -5.07
N ALA A 56 -4.25 1.42 -4.77
CA ALA A 56 -4.68 2.26 -3.65
C ALA A 56 -4.13 1.72 -2.31
N GLY A 57 -4.09 0.39 -2.13
CA GLY A 57 -3.57 -0.23 -0.91
C GLY A 57 -2.09 0.09 -0.68
N VAL A 58 -1.28 -0.07 -1.73
CA VAL A 58 0.16 0.24 -1.69
C VAL A 58 0.41 1.73 -1.46
N GLU A 59 -0.28 2.62 -2.19
CA GLU A 59 -0.11 4.07 -2.04
C GLU A 59 -0.48 4.55 -0.64
N VAL A 60 -1.58 4.04 -0.08
CA VAL A 60 -2.01 4.34 1.29
C VAL A 60 -1.04 3.78 2.33
N ALA A 61 -0.47 2.59 2.12
CA ALA A 61 0.53 2.02 3.01
C ALA A 61 1.81 2.87 3.05
N ILE A 62 2.29 3.31 1.90
CA ILE A 62 3.45 4.23 1.82
C ILE A 62 3.12 5.56 2.50
N LYS A 63 1.92 6.12 2.28
CA LYS A 63 1.46 7.34 2.96
C LYS A 63 1.42 7.16 4.47
N ALA A 64 0.94 6.02 4.96
CA ALA A 64 0.94 5.73 6.40
C ALA A 64 2.37 5.74 6.96
N VAL A 65 3.32 5.08 6.29
CA VAL A 65 4.71 5.14 6.75
C VAL A 65 5.27 6.55 6.69
N ASP A 66 4.94 7.34 5.68
CA ASP A 66 5.37 8.75 5.59
C ASP A 66 4.86 9.59 6.78
N GLU A 67 3.59 9.48 7.11
CA GLU A 67 2.97 10.21 8.23
C GLU A 67 3.60 9.82 9.57
N PHE A 68 3.74 8.51 9.82
CA PHE A 68 4.18 8.00 11.12
C PHE A 68 5.71 8.03 11.30
N CYS A 69 6.49 7.94 10.23
CA CYS A 69 7.96 7.95 10.28
C CYS A 69 8.59 9.29 9.85
N SER A 70 7.78 10.32 9.60
CA SER A 70 8.26 11.68 9.29
C SER A 70 9.15 12.28 10.38
N ASP A 71 8.87 11.95 11.65
CA ASP A 71 9.72 12.21 12.81
C ASP A 71 10.27 10.88 13.37
N PRO A 72 11.51 10.50 13.01
CA PRO A 72 12.10 9.22 13.44
C PRO A 72 12.27 9.09 14.95
N GLU A 73 12.56 10.19 15.65
CA GLU A 73 12.75 10.15 17.11
C GLU A 73 11.41 10.00 17.83
N GLU A 74 10.37 10.70 17.35
CA GLU A 74 9.03 10.50 17.89
C GLU A 74 8.49 9.10 17.59
N PHE A 75 8.69 8.59 16.37
CA PHE A 75 8.33 7.22 16.01
C PHE A 75 9.03 6.22 16.93
N LYS A 76 10.35 6.33 17.11
CA LYS A 76 11.15 5.46 17.97
C LYS A 76 10.67 5.51 19.41
N ARG A 77 10.38 6.70 19.95
CA ARG A 77 9.83 6.88 21.29
C ARG A 77 8.47 6.18 21.44
N LYS A 78 7.53 6.40 20.51
CA LYS A 78 6.20 5.77 20.53
C LYS A 78 6.29 4.24 20.39
N PHE A 79 7.19 3.76 19.54
CA PHE A 79 7.41 2.34 19.30
C PHE A 79 8.01 1.64 20.53
N GLN A 80 8.90 2.31 21.27
CA GLN A 80 9.47 1.79 22.52
C GLN A 80 8.46 1.79 23.68
N ASP A 81 7.55 2.75 23.71
CA ASP A 81 6.53 2.91 24.75
C ASP A 81 5.40 1.86 24.61
N ASP A 82 4.77 1.79 23.43
CA ASP A 82 3.69 0.84 23.14
C ASP A 82 3.67 0.48 21.64
N PRO A 83 4.45 -0.55 21.24
CA PRO A 83 4.56 -0.93 19.83
C PRO A 83 3.24 -1.44 19.27
N ASP A 84 2.46 -2.20 20.04
CA ASP A 84 1.19 -2.77 19.58
C ASP A 84 0.16 -1.67 19.29
N HIS A 85 0.10 -0.65 20.16
CA HIS A 85 -0.79 0.49 19.94
C HIS A 85 -0.38 1.33 18.73
N LEU A 86 0.92 1.56 18.53
CA LEU A 86 1.43 2.28 17.36
C LEU A 86 1.14 1.52 16.06
N ILE A 87 1.42 0.21 16.02
CA ILE A 87 1.11 -0.63 14.86
C ILE A 87 -0.40 -0.67 14.59
N THR A 88 -1.23 -0.77 15.63
CA THR A 88 -2.69 -0.71 15.50
C THR A 88 -3.15 0.62 14.89
N LYS A 89 -2.52 1.75 15.26
CA LYS A 89 -2.82 3.06 14.67
C LYS A 89 -2.47 3.11 13.18
N ILE A 90 -1.31 2.58 12.80
CA ILE A 90 -0.88 2.50 11.39
C ILE A 90 -1.87 1.63 10.59
N GLN A 91 -2.24 0.46 11.11
CA GLN A 91 -3.23 -0.43 10.48
C GLN A 91 -4.59 0.27 10.29
N LYS A 92 -5.11 0.93 11.33
CA LYS A 92 -6.38 1.68 11.26
C LYS A 92 -6.31 2.83 10.26
N PHE A 93 -5.18 3.52 10.18
CA PHE A 93 -4.95 4.56 9.20
C PHE A 93 -5.02 3.99 7.78
N ILE A 94 -4.33 2.87 7.53
CA ILE A 94 -4.32 2.22 6.20
C ILE A 94 -5.74 1.79 5.81
N ILE A 95 -6.44 1.06 6.69
CA ILE A 95 -7.80 0.56 6.43
C ILE A 95 -8.76 1.71 6.10
N LYS A 96 -8.75 2.77 6.92
CA LYS A 96 -9.62 3.92 6.72
C LYS A 96 -9.35 4.63 5.39
N ASN A 97 -8.10 5.00 5.13
CA ASN A 97 -7.75 5.77 3.94
C ASN A 97 -7.93 4.94 2.66
N TRP A 98 -7.64 3.64 2.70
CA TRP A 98 -7.92 2.75 1.57
C TRP A 98 -9.42 2.68 1.28
N TYR A 99 -10.26 2.53 2.32
CA TYR A 99 -11.70 2.54 2.18
C TYR A 99 -12.22 3.85 1.59
N ASP A 100 -11.69 4.99 2.04
CA ASP A 100 -12.05 6.31 1.50
C ASP A 100 -11.72 6.41 0.00
N VAL A 101 -10.49 6.04 -0.41
CA VAL A 101 -10.04 6.07 -1.81
C VAL A 101 -10.85 5.13 -2.71
N VAL A 102 -11.12 3.91 -2.24
CA VAL A 102 -11.92 2.93 -3.01
C VAL A 102 -13.37 3.38 -3.16
N ASN A 103 -13.98 3.96 -2.11
CA ASN A 103 -15.34 4.47 -2.19
C ASN A 103 -15.46 5.68 -3.10
N GLU A 104 -14.49 6.59 -3.07
CA GLU A 104 -14.46 7.72 -3.99
C GLU A 104 -14.38 7.23 -5.44
N HIS A 105 -13.48 6.28 -5.71
CA HIS A 105 -13.39 5.65 -7.03
C HIS A 105 -14.69 4.94 -7.42
N TYR A 106 -15.37 4.29 -6.47
CA TYR A 106 -16.67 3.65 -6.69
C TYR A 106 -17.79 4.63 -7.01
N ARG A 107 -17.82 5.80 -6.39
CA ARG A 107 -18.84 6.82 -6.66
C ARG A 107 -18.65 7.52 -8.01
N ASN A 108 -17.41 7.58 -8.50
CA ASN A 108 -17.03 8.34 -9.70
C ASN A 108 -16.93 7.47 -10.97
N ASN A 109 -17.08 6.15 -10.88
CA ASN A 109 -17.00 5.20 -12.00
C ASN A 109 -18.03 4.08 -11.82
#